data_AF-A0A7W2FXR9-F1
#
_entry.id   AF-A0A7W2FXR9-F1
#
_cell.length_a   1.000
_cell.length_b   1.000
_cell.length_c   1.000
_cell.angle_alpha   90.00
_cell.angle_beta   90.00
_cell.angle_gamma   90.00
#
_symmetry.space_group_name_H-M   'P 1'
#
loop_
_entity.id
_entity.type
_entity.pdbx_description
1 polymer ?
#
loop_
_entity_poly.entity_id
_entity_poly.type
_entity_poly.pdbx_seq_one_letter_code
_entity_poly.pdbx_strand_id
1 'polypeptide(L)'
;MKFIIDKRILFLVATLIFVSCKTSKTTKDNSSDKKEEKRELVRKDNTVYYTEQVKNDFRAVTENAQYKFLEAYKATDKQYSILFFTQGFNGDDVVVKNNDETIFKGSVLTNKKTGLAKNMRINNTEETSIYDKSTKKTIYIKGDKARKHKFIYVMKGNADEDKPYKITYSDKLRPEK
;
A
#
# COMPACT_ATOMS: atom_id res chain seq x y z
N MET A 1 37.85 -17.44 -39.07
CA MET A 1 36.72 -17.51 -40.01
C MET A 1 36.04 -16.16 -40.07
N LYS A 2 36.09 -15.49 -41.23
CA LYS A 2 35.37 -14.24 -41.54
C LYS A 2 34.05 -14.62 -42.20
N PHE A 3 32.94 -14.05 -41.76
CA PHE A 3 31.72 -13.97 -42.57
C PHE A 3 31.30 -12.50 -42.65
N ILE A 4 31.56 -11.95 -43.83
CA ILE A 4 31.10 -10.66 -44.34
C ILE A 4 29.83 -10.99 -45.14
N ILE A 5 28.71 -10.33 -44.86
CA ILE A 5 27.59 -10.25 -45.80
C ILE A 5 27.15 -8.79 -45.87
N ASP A 6 27.36 -8.23 -47.06
CA ASP A 6 27.10 -6.86 -47.46
C ASP A 6 25.65 -6.64 -47.93
N LYS A 7 25.16 -5.45 -47.61
CA LYS A 7 24.22 -4.57 -48.33
C LYS A 7 23.32 -5.16 -49.44
N ARG A 8 22.02 -4.90 -49.31
CA ARG A 8 21.16 -4.04 -50.17
C ARG A 8 19.70 -4.47 -49.99
N ILE A 9 18.79 -3.49 -49.95
CA ILE A 9 17.35 -3.47 -50.32
C ILE A 9 16.72 -2.37 -49.45
N LEU A 10 16.84 -1.11 -49.89
CA LEU A 10 15.96 -0.39 -50.82
C LEU A 10 14.74 0.19 -50.09
N PHE A 11 14.83 1.51 -49.90
CA PHE A 11 13.80 2.45 -49.48
C PHE A 11 12.51 2.31 -50.29
N LEU A 12 11.36 2.42 -49.62
CA LEU A 12 10.13 2.88 -50.26
C LEU A 12 9.37 3.80 -49.30
N VAL A 13 9.63 5.09 -49.48
CA VAL A 13 8.87 6.20 -48.90
C VAL A 13 7.65 6.43 -49.79
N ALA A 14 6.46 6.38 -49.22
CA ALA A 14 5.25 6.88 -49.85
C ALA A 14 4.52 7.78 -48.85
N THR A 15 4.76 9.08 -48.99
CA THR A 15 4.01 10.16 -48.33
C THR A 15 2.62 10.26 -48.95
N LEU A 16 1.58 10.05 -48.15
CA LEU A 16 0.20 10.38 -48.54
C LEU A 16 -0.22 11.70 -47.88
N ILE A 17 -0.77 12.55 -48.74
CA ILE A 17 -1.07 13.97 -48.55
C ILE A 17 -2.45 14.10 -47.90
N PHE A 18 -2.60 15.10 -47.03
CA PHE A 18 -3.83 15.48 -46.33
C PHE A 18 -5.03 15.73 -47.24
N VAL A 19 -6.21 15.20 -46.85
CA VAL A 19 -7.51 15.85 -47.09
C VAL A 19 -8.41 15.61 -45.86
N SER A 20 -8.66 16.67 -45.09
CA SER A 20 -9.69 16.72 -44.05
C SER A 20 -11.04 17.03 -44.69
N CYS A 21 -11.96 16.05 -44.71
CA CYS A 21 -13.36 16.28 -45.02
C CYS A 21 -14.17 16.38 -43.71
N LYS A 22 -14.68 17.59 -43.45
CA LYS A 22 -15.78 17.87 -42.51
C LYS A 22 -17.07 17.29 -43.10
N THR A 23 -17.83 16.49 -42.34
CA THR A 23 -19.31 16.42 -42.42
C THR A 23 -19.89 15.61 -41.25
N SER A 24 -20.93 16.17 -40.65
CA SER A 24 -21.72 15.69 -39.53
C SER A 24 -23.02 15.00 -39.99
N LYS A 25 -23.37 13.83 -39.45
CA LYS A 25 -24.69 13.45 -38.87
C LYS A 25 -24.91 11.91 -38.78
N THR A 26 -25.17 11.47 -37.55
CA THR A 26 -26.18 10.51 -37.04
C THR A 26 -26.42 9.11 -37.66
N THR A 27 -26.27 8.11 -36.76
CA THR A 27 -27.19 6.95 -36.47
C THR A 27 -26.88 5.54 -37.05
N LYS A 28 -26.59 4.63 -36.10
CA LYS A 28 -26.89 3.18 -35.98
C LYS A 28 -26.18 2.10 -36.85
N ASP A 29 -25.31 1.37 -36.15
CA ASP A 29 -25.41 -0.07 -35.79
C ASP A 29 -24.36 -1.06 -36.35
N ASN A 30 -23.77 -1.80 -35.39
CA ASN A 30 -23.08 -3.10 -35.40
C ASN A 30 -22.08 -3.46 -36.52
N SER A 31 -20.78 -3.52 -36.16
CA SER A 31 -20.11 -4.81 -35.87
C SER A 31 -18.63 -4.66 -35.54
N SER A 32 -18.23 -5.36 -34.47
CA SER A 32 -16.92 -5.93 -34.19
C SER A 32 -15.67 -5.05 -34.30
N ASP A 33 -15.19 -4.53 -33.16
CA ASP A 33 -13.75 -4.37 -32.97
C ASP A 33 -13.31 -4.50 -31.49
N LYS A 34 -12.26 -5.33 -31.33
CA LYS A 34 -11.25 -5.44 -30.28
C LYS A 34 -11.60 -5.01 -28.84
N LYS A 35 -11.75 -6.03 -27.99
CA LYS A 35 -11.74 -5.96 -26.52
C LYS A 35 -10.34 -5.62 -26.01
N GLU A 36 -10.01 -4.34 -25.97
CA GLU A 36 -8.90 -3.81 -25.17
C GLU A 36 -9.40 -3.73 -23.72
N GLU A 37 -8.97 -4.69 -22.88
CA GLU A 37 -9.33 -4.80 -21.47
C GLU A 37 -8.64 -3.68 -20.67
N LYS A 38 -9.20 -2.47 -20.77
CA LYS A 38 -8.92 -1.38 -19.84
C LYS A 38 -9.52 -1.80 -18.50
N ARG A 39 -8.69 -2.40 -17.64
CA ARG A 39 -9.03 -2.69 -16.24
C ARG A 39 -9.34 -1.36 -15.56
N GLU A 40 -10.62 -1.02 -15.60
CA GLU A 40 -11.22 0.05 -14.86
C GLU A 40 -10.93 -0.25 -13.38
N LEU A 41 -10.05 0.56 -12.78
CA LEU A 41 -9.92 0.64 -11.33
C LEU A 41 -11.25 1.15 -10.81
N VAL A 42 -12.18 0.22 -10.60
CA VAL A 42 -13.46 0.47 -9.96
C VAL A 42 -13.14 1.09 -8.61
N ARG A 43 -13.58 2.35 -8.47
CA ARG A 43 -13.42 3.18 -7.29
C ARG A 43 -14.13 2.50 -6.12
N LYS A 44 -13.31 1.82 -5.30
CA LYS A 44 -13.36 1.74 -3.83
C LYS A 44 -14.64 2.29 -3.21
N ASP A 45 -15.48 1.39 -2.73
CA ASP A 45 -16.50 1.67 -1.73
C ASP A 45 -15.85 2.43 -0.56
N ASN A 46 -16.49 3.51 -0.07
CA ASN A 46 -15.97 4.39 1.00
C ASN A 46 -16.02 3.73 2.40
N THR A 47 -16.17 2.41 2.45
CA THR A 47 -16.36 1.66 3.69
C THR A 47 -15.09 1.70 4.54
N VAL A 48 -15.22 2.23 5.76
CA VAL A 48 -14.14 2.32 6.73
C VAL A 48 -14.25 1.17 7.73
N TYR A 49 -13.30 0.25 7.69
CA TYR A 49 -13.25 -0.95 8.55
C TYR A 49 -12.46 -0.76 9.86
N TYR A 50 -12.16 0.48 10.24
CA TYR A 50 -11.28 0.74 11.38
C TYR A 50 -11.71 1.93 12.21
N THR A 51 -11.28 1.92 13.46
CA THR A 51 -11.29 3.07 14.36
C THR A 51 -9.87 3.61 14.51
N GLU A 52 -9.76 4.89 14.87
CA GLU A 52 -8.47 5.57 15.05
C GLU A 52 -8.41 6.25 16.42
N GLN A 53 -7.23 6.26 17.03
CA GLN A 53 -6.95 6.99 18.27
C GLN A 53 -5.49 7.43 18.33
N VAL A 54 -5.18 8.43 19.16
CA VAL A 54 -3.81 8.81 19.53
C VAL A 54 -3.60 8.42 20.99
N LYS A 55 -2.50 7.71 21.29
CA LYS A 55 -2.25 7.21 22.65
C LYS A 55 -0.75 7.23 22.97
N ASN A 56 -0.37 7.85 24.09
CA ASN A 56 1.02 8.03 24.56
C ASN A 56 1.19 7.75 26.08
N ASP A 57 0.16 7.22 26.74
CA ASP A 57 0.04 6.99 28.19
C ASP A 57 0.57 5.60 28.63
N PHE A 58 1.13 4.80 27.72
CA PHE A 58 1.77 3.54 28.07
C PHE A 58 3.22 3.73 28.52
N ARG A 59 3.74 2.78 29.31
CA ARG A 59 5.17 2.69 29.62
C ARG A 59 5.94 2.68 28.30
N ALA A 60 6.85 3.62 28.12
CA ALA A 60 7.71 3.70 26.94
C ALA A 60 9.12 3.25 27.27
N VAL A 61 9.86 2.88 26.23
CA VAL A 61 11.32 2.69 26.35
C VAL A 61 12.02 4.05 26.53
N THR A 62 13.30 4.01 26.90
CA THR A 62 14.12 5.23 26.93
C THR A 62 14.31 5.80 25.53
N GLU A 63 14.56 7.10 25.41
CA GLU A 63 14.79 7.76 24.12
C GLU A 63 15.95 7.12 23.34
N ASN A 64 17.03 6.73 24.03
CA ASN A 64 18.15 6.02 23.41
C ASN A 64 17.74 4.65 22.84
N ALA A 65 16.93 3.88 23.58
CA ALA A 65 16.41 2.62 23.07
C ALA A 65 15.47 2.82 21.87
N GLN A 66 14.64 3.86 21.91
CA GLN A 66 13.78 4.24 20.80
C GLN A 66 14.59 4.65 19.57
N TYR A 67 15.64 5.45 19.74
CA TYR A 67 16.52 5.87 18.65
C TYR A 67 17.22 4.68 18.00
N LYS A 68 17.84 3.79 18.79
CA LYS A 68 18.47 2.56 18.28
C LYS A 68 17.49 1.66 17.54
N PHE A 69 16.26 1.57 18.03
CA PHE A 69 15.20 0.85 17.33
C PHE A 69 14.91 1.48 15.96
N LEU A 70 14.73 2.80 15.89
CA LEU A 70 14.49 3.50 14.62
C LEU A 70 15.67 3.38 13.64
N GLU A 71 16.91 3.41 14.13
CA GLU A 71 18.11 3.20 13.31
C GLU A 71 18.13 1.81 12.67
N ALA A 72 17.79 0.76 13.43
CA ALA A 72 17.73 -0.61 12.92
C ALA A 72 16.74 -0.76 11.75
N TYR A 73 15.68 0.05 11.74
CA TYR A 73 14.69 0.11 10.66
C TYR A 73 14.99 1.18 9.59
N LYS A 74 16.09 1.94 9.72
CA LYS A 74 16.39 3.11 8.86
C LYS A 74 15.21 4.10 8.79
N ALA A 75 14.65 4.40 9.96
CA ALA A 75 13.41 5.17 10.14
C ALA A 75 13.57 6.38 11.06
N THR A 76 14.79 6.85 11.26
CA THR A 76 15.09 8.07 12.03
C THR A 76 14.59 9.34 11.31
N ASP A 77 14.57 9.33 9.97
CA ASP A 77 14.11 10.46 9.18
C ASP A 77 12.62 10.80 9.41
N LYS A 78 12.29 12.08 9.23
CA LYS A 78 10.92 12.58 9.43
C LYS A 78 9.90 11.90 8.52
N GLN A 79 10.29 11.53 7.30
CA GLN A 79 9.45 10.89 6.28
C GLN A 79 9.09 9.42 6.58
N TYR A 80 9.64 8.82 7.63
CA TYR A 80 9.37 7.42 7.96
C TYR A 80 8.63 7.29 9.28
N SER A 81 7.75 6.31 9.35
CA SER A 81 7.14 5.84 10.60
C SER A 81 7.28 4.32 10.67
N ILE A 82 7.08 3.75 11.85
CA ILE A 82 7.05 2.29 12.02
C ILE A 82 5.60 1.85 12.19
N LEU A 83 5.16 0.96 11.30
CA LEU A 83 3.91 0.24 11.40
C LEU A 83 4.13 -1.04 12.22
N PHE A 84 3.33 -1.23 13.26
CA PHE A 84 3.26 -2.44 14.06
C PHE A 84 1.90 -3.13 13.85
N PHE A 85 1.94 -4.41 13.52
CA PHE A 85 0.84 -5.33 13.80
C PHE A 85 0.96 -5.83 15.22
N THR A 86 -0.17 -5.81 15.94
CA THR A 86 -0.24 -6.15 17.37
C THR A 86 -1.15 -7.35 17.60
N GLN A 87 -2.14 -7.24 18.49
CA GLN A 87 -3.02 -8.33 18.87
C GLN A 87 -4.08 -8.64 17.81
N GLY A 88 -4.54 -9.89 17.80
CA GLY A 88 -5.68 -10.37 17.01
C GLY A 88 -5.35 -10.97 15.65
N PHE A 89 -4.07 -11.05 15.30
CA PHE A 89 -3.63 -11.69 14.05
C PHE A 89 -3.25 -13.14 14.33
N ASN A 90 -3.91 -14.09 13.65
CA ASN A 90 -3.81 -15.53 13.94
C ASN A 90 -3.11 -16.31 12.83
N GLY A 91 -2.06 -15.73 12.24
CA GLY A 91 -1.42 -16.26 11.04
C GLY A 91 -2.05 -15.73 9.75
N ASP A 92 -2.75 -14.59 9.82
CA ASP A 92 -3.47 -14.00 8.71
C ASP A 92 -2.51 -13.49 7.63
N ASP A 93 -2.82 -13.83 6.38
CA ASP A 93 -2.10 -13.30 5.23
C ASP A 93 -2.46 -11.82 4.99
N VAL A 94 -1.46 -10.95 5.08
CA VAL A 94 -1.61 -9.52 4.90
C VAL A 94 -0.72 -9.03 3.75
N VAL A 95 -1.23 -8.08 2.98
CA VAL A 95 -0.45 -7.29 2.00
C VAL A 95 -0.42 -5.85 2.47
N VAL A 96 0.77 -5.30 2.67
CA VAL A 96 0.96 -3.89 2.98
C VAL A 96 1.59 -3.20 1.79
N LYS A 97 1.02 -2.06 1.40
CA LYS A 97 1.57 -1.21 0.34
C LYS A 97 1.73 0.22 0.82
N ASN A 98 2.82 0.87 0.46
CA ASN A 98 2.93 2.31 0.47
C ASN A 98 2.59 2.80 -0.94
N ASN A 99 1.46 3.48 -1.09
CA ASN A 99 0.87 3.76 -2.39
C ASN A 99 0.77 2.46 -3.25
N ASP A 100 1.47 2.39 -4.38
CA ASP A 100 1.49 1.20 -5.26
C ASP A 100 2.62 0.21 -4.94
N GLU A 101 3.60 0.59 -4.13
CA GLU A 101 4.74 -0.25 -3.78
C GLU A 101 4.38 -1.25 -2.68
N THR A 102 4.57 -2.55 -2.95
CA THR A 102 4.36 -3.60 -1.94
C THR A 102 5.55 -3.67 -1.00
N ILE A 103 5.35 -3.25 0.24
CA ILE A 103 6.41 -3.27 1.27
C ILE A 103 6.40 -4.59 2.07
N PHE A 104 5.27 -5.29 2.12
CA PHE A 104 5.16 -6.57 2.79
C PHE A 104 4.03 -7.42 2.19
N LYS A 105 4.29 -8.72 2.09
CA LYS A 105 3.28 -9.74 1.76
C LYS A 105 3.62 -11.01 2.51
N GLY A 106 2.75 -11.44 3.43
CA GLY A 106 2.95 -12.67 4.18
C GLY A 106 2.04 -12.79 5.39
N SER A 107 2.24 -13.87 6.14
CA SER A 107 1.47 -14.17 7.34
C SER A 107 1.90 -13.30 8.53
N VAL A 108 0.93 -12.81 9.29
CA VAL A 108 1.11 -12.06 10.52
C VAL A 108 0.51 -12.89 11.68
N LEU A 109 1.34 -13.21 12.67
CA LEU A 109 0.94 -13.97 13.85
C LEU A 109 1.32 -13.20 15.12
N THR A 110 0.32 -12.92 15.97
CA THR A 110 0.56 -12.30 17.28
C THR A 110 1.31 -13.24 18.20
N ASN A 111 2.44 -12.79 18.75
CA ASN A 111 3.08 -13.40 19.90
C ASN A 111 2.21 -13.14 21.14
N LYS A 112 1.63 -14.21 21.71
CA LYS A 112 0.70 -14.12 22.85
C LYS A 112 1.35 -13.56 24.12
N LYS A 113 2.68 -13.68 24.29
CA LYS A 113 3.40 -13.16 25.45
C LYS A 113 3.55 -11.64 25.38
N THR A 114 4.00 -11.12 24.24
CA THR A 114 4.31 -9.68 24.07
C THR A 114 3.12 -8.88 23.55
N GLY A 115 2.17 -9.52 22.87
CA GLY A 115 1.06 -8.89 22.16
C GLY A 115 1.49 -8.19 20.85
N LEU A 116 2.71 -8.40 20.39
CA LEU A 116 3.23 -7.89 19.11
C LEU A 116 3.26 -9.01 18.07
N ALA A 117 3.15 -8.67 16.78
CA ALA A 117 3.19 -9.63 15.69
C ALA A 117 4.33 -9.36 14.71
N LYS A 118 4.21 -8.28 13.93
CA LYS A 118 5.16 -7.90 12.89
C LYS A 118 5.30 -6.38 12.90
N ASN A 119 6.46 -5.86 12.57
CA ASN A 119 6.61 -4.44 12.35
C ASN A 119 7.50 -4.15 11.14
N MET A 120 7.36 -2.95 10.59
CA MET A 120 8.05 -2.53 9.37
C MET A 120 8.09 -1.01 9.28
N ARG A 121 9.08 -0.49 8.54
CA ARG A 121 9.13 0.92 8.14
C ARG A 121 8.10 1.18 7.05
N ILE A 122 7.42 2.33 7.14
CA ILE A 122 6.55 2.87 6.09
C ILE A 122 7.00 4.29 5.74
N ASN A 123 6.78 4.71 4.49
CA ASN A 123 6.83 6.12 4.10
C ASN A 123 5.55 6.80 4.60
N ASN A 124 5.71 7.74 5.52
CA ASN A 124 4.57 8.42 6.14
C ASN A 124 4.05 9.59 5.30
N THR A 125 4.71 9.97 4.20
CA THR A 125 4.24 11.05 3.32
C THR A 125 3.12 10.61 2.39
N GLU A 126 2.91 9.31 2.26
CA GLU A 126 1.98 8.65 1.34
C GLU A 126 0.91 7.86 2.12
N GLU A 127 -0.16 7.45 1.43
CA GLU A 127 -1.13 6.51 2.00
C GLU A 127 -0.50 5.11 2.10
N THR A 128 -0.64 4.48 3.26
CA THR A 128 -0.33 3.05 3.43
C THR A 128 -1.62 2.26 3.44
N SER A 129 -1.73 1.25 2.58
CA SER A 129 -2.85 0.30 2.57
C SER A 129 -2.45 -1.03 3.17
N ILE A 130 -3.37 -1.63 3.92
CA ILE A 130 -3.19 -2.94 4.54
C ILE A 130 -4.40 -3.77 4.14
N TYR A 131 -4.19 -4.74 3.25
CA TYR A 131 -5.20 -5.70 2.84
C TYR A 131 -5.04 -6.99 3.63
N ASP A 132 -6.07 -7.35 4.40
CA ASP A 132 -6.15 -8.60 5.14
C ASP A 132 -6.97 -9.61 4.31
N LYS A 133 -6.32 -10.69 3.86
CA LYS A 133 -6.98 -11.69 3.02
C LYS A 133 -8.06 -12.47 3.76
N SER A 134 -7.94 -12.63 5.08
CA SER A 134 -8.88 -13.42 5.87
C SER A 134 -10.27 -12.78 5.91
N THR A 135 -10.31 -11.45 6.07
CA THR A 135 -11.55 -10.67 6.16
C THR A 135 -11.94 -10.04 4.83
N LYS A 136 -11.04 -10.05 3.84
CA LYS A 136 -11.16 -9.33 2.56
C LYS A 136 -11.34 -7.81 2.74
N LYS A 137 -10.98 -7.27 3.91
CA LYS A 137 -11.08 -5.84 4.23
C LYS A 137 -9.73 -5.18 3.98
N THR A 138 -9.77 -3.93 3.50
CA THR A 138 -8.57 -3.09 3.39
C THR A 138 -8.70 -1.90 4.32
N ILE A 139 -7.68 -1.64 5.14
CA ILE A 139 -7.58 -0.43 5.96
C ILE A 139 -6.52 0.50 5.40
N TYR A 140 -6.69 1.80 5.66
CA TYR A 140 -5.83 2.85 5.11
C TYR A 140 -5.28 3.73 6.23
N ILE A 141 -3.97 3.90 6.24
CA ILE A 141 -3.29 4.86 7.09
C ILE A 141 -2.97 6.06 6.22
N LYS A 142 -3.64 7.18 6.49
CA LYS A 142 -3.45 8.41 5.70
C LYS A 142 -2.11 9.06 6.04
N GLY A 143 -1.38 9.53 5.04
CA GLY A 143 -0.07 10.16 5.22
C GLY A 143 -0.10 11.44 6.08
N ASP A 144 -1.19 12.20 6.04
CA ASP A 144 -1.37 13.40 6.89
C ASP A 144 -1.46 13.09 8.38
N LYS A 145 -2.00 11.91 8.74
CA LYS A 145 -2.01 11.39 10.12
C LYS A 145 -0.69 10.70 10.46
N ALA A 146 -0.17 9.88 9.54
CA ALA A 146 1.09 9.16 9.73
C ALA A 146 2.28 10.09 9.98
N ARG A 147 2.40 11.20 9.23
CA ARG A 147 3.47 12.21 9.41
C ARG A 147 3.56 12.79 10.82
N LYS A 148 2.46 12.80 11.57
CA LYS A 148 2.41 13.40 12.91
C LYS A 148 3.00 12.50 13.99
N HIS A 149 3.20 11.22 13.70
CA HIS A 149 3.55 10.21 14.70
C HIS A 149 4.61 9.23 14.22
N LYS A 150 5.53 8.84 15.10
CA LYS A 150 6.61 7.89 14.74
C LYS A 150 6.17 6.44 14.73
N PHE A 151 5.17 6.08 15.53
CA PHE A 151 4.69 4.71 15.68
C PHE A 151 3.20 4.61 15.39
N ILE A 152 2.83 3.58 14.63
CA ILE A 152 1.45 3.32 14.23
C ILE A 152 1.17 1.85 14.52
N TYR A 153 0.23 1.59 15.42
CA TYR A 153 -0.11 0.23 15.85
C TYR A 153 -1.47 -0.16 15.28
N VAL A 154 -1.54 -1.31 14.64
CA VAL A 154 -2.77 -1.91 14.12
C VAL A 154 -3.09 -3.14 14.96
N MET A 155 -4.27 -3.14 15.56
CA MET A 155 -4.85 -4.25 16.28
C MET A 155 -6.04 -4.78 15.48
N LYS A 156 -6.23 -6.10 15.48
CA LYS A 156 -7.41 -6.77 14.95
C LYS A 156 -8.27 -7.24 16.13
N GLY A 157 -9.56 -6.95 16.07
CA GLY A 157 -10.59 -7.39 17.00
C GLY A 157 -11.37 -8.54 16.41
N ASN A 158 -12.68 -8.58 16.68
CA ASN A 158 -13.56 -9.58 16.08
C ASN A 158 -13.83 -9.23 14.61
N ALA A 159 -13.57 -10.18 13.70
CA ALA A 159 -13.71 -9.99 12.25
C ALA A 159 -15.15 -9.69 11.79
N ASP A 160 -16.14 -10.08 12.59
CA ASP A 160 -17.57 -9.90 12.30
C ASP A 160 -18.09 -8.50 12.67
N GLU A 161 -17.30 -7.70 13.40
CA GLU A 161 -17.63 -6.31 13.65
C GLU A 161 -17.52 -5.47 12.38
N ASP A 162 -18.28 -4.37 12.31
CA ASP A 162 -18.22 -3.40 11.22
C ASP A 162 -16.81 -2.80 11.08
N LYS A 163 -16.17 -2.53 12.22
CA LYS A 163 -14.84 -1.91 12.31
C LYS A 163 -13.89 -2.80 13.11
N PRO A 164 -13.48 -3.95 12.55
CA PRO A 164 -12.72 -4.95 13.28
C PRO A 164 -11.26 -4.53 13.53
N TYR A 165 -10.80 -3.40 12.98
CA TYR A 165 -9.44 -2.92 13.17
C TYR A 165 -9.40 -1.65 14.02
N LYS A 166 -8.33 -1.52 14.81
CA LYS A 166 -8.05 -0.30 15.58
C LYS A 166 -6.64 0.18 15.28
N ILE A 167 -6.53 1.41 14.81
CA ILE A 167 -5.27 2.09 14.53
C ILE A 167 -4.96 3.03 15.70
N THR A 168 -3.79 2.87 16.29
CA THR A 168 -3.29 3.74 17.36
C THR A 168 -2.04 4.45 16.87
N TYR A 169 -2.08 5.78 16.85
CA TYR A 169 -0.92 6.62 16.56
C TYR A 169 -0.22 7.01 17.87
N SER A 170 1.11 7.05 17.86
CA SER A 170 1.92 7.36 19.03
C SER A 170 3.31 7.90 18.68
N ASP A 171 3.87 8.67 19.59
CA ASP A 171 5.25 9.16 19.54
C ASP A 171 6.19 8.32 20.41
N LYS A 172 5.63 7.34 21.13
CA LYS A 172 6.35 6.47 22.05
C LYS A 172 6.41 5.04 21.52
N LEU A 173 7.59 4.45 21.62
CA LEU A 173 7.77 3.03 21.34
C LEU A 173 7.28 2.20 22.54
N ARG A 174 6.32 1.31 22.28
CA ARG A 174 5.78 0.38 23.26
C ARG A 174 6.82 -0.73 23.54
N PRO A 175 7.21 -0.97 24.80
CA PRO A 175 8.10 -2.06 25.16
C PRO A 175 7.39 -3.41 24.96
N GLU A 176 8.18 -4.41 24.61
CA GLU A 176 7.77 -5.80 24.80
C GLU A 176 7.60 -6.05 26.30
N LYS A 177 6.52 -6.76 26.67
CA LYS A 177 6.27 -7.15 28.06
C LYS A 177 7.14 -8.35 28.44
#